data_AF-A0A1D2JMA8-F1
#
_entry.id   AF-A0A1D2JMA8-F1
#
_cell.length_a   1.000
_cell.length_b   1.000
_cell.length_c   1.000
_cell.angle_alpha   90.00
_cell.angle_beta   90.00
_cell.angle_gamma   90.00
#
_symmetry.space_group_name_H-M   'P 1'
#
loop_
_entity.id
_entity.type
_entity.pdbx_description
1 polymer ?
#
loop_
_entity_poly.entity_id
_entity_poly.type
_entity_poly.pdbx_seq_one_letter_code
_entity_poly.pdbx_strand_id
1 'polypeptide(L)'
;MKLQDTRITPSKLCLLDNHVCLAFAGLNADARILVDKARVEAQSHRLTVEDPVTIEYITKYVAGVQQRYTQSGGVRPFGISTLIVGFDHGDKVPRLYQTEPSGIYSAWKANAIGRSSKTVREFLERHHKDDMDREATIQLTIKSLLEVVQTGAKNIEIAIMAPGKTMELLPSEQIEAYVKSIEAEKQEEAAKKKTGRTPGTGTAAILTRGGGEGAES
;
A
#
# COMPACT_ATOMS: atom_id res chain seq x y z
N MET A 1 9.11 -20.38 -24.78
CA MET A 1 8.29 -21.32 -23.98
C MET A 1 8.58 -21.03 -22.51
N LYS A 2 7.65 -20.40 -21.77
CA LYS A 2 7.83 -20.20 -20.33
C LYS A 2 7.42 -21.49 -19.61
N LEU A 3 8.37 -22.13 -18.93
CA LEU A 3 8.15 -23.39 -18.19
C LEU A 3 7.33 -23.19 -16.91
N GLN A 4 7.27 -21.95 -16.41
CA GLN A 4 6.49 -21.58 -15.24
C GLN A 4 5.12 -21.08 -15.68
N ASP A 5 4.06 -21.68 -15.13
CA ASP A 5 2.71 -21.12 -15.27
C ASP A 5 2.61 -19.83 -14.45
N THR A 6 2.60 -18.70 -15.15
CA THR A 6 2.52 -17.37 -14.52
C THR A 6 1.18 -17.13 -13.83
N ARG A 7 0.16 -17.95 -14.10
CA ARG A 7 -1.14 -17.93 -13.41
C ARG A 7 -1.06 -18.49 -11.98
N ILE A 8 0.01 -19.22 -11.65
CA ILE A 8 0.26 -19.80 -10.32
C ILE A 8 1.35 -18.97 -9.60
N THR A 9 1.31 -17.64 -9.72
CA THR A 9 2.15 -16.79 -8.86
C THR A 9 1.51 -16.77 -7.47
N PRO A 10 2.21 -17.24 -6.42
CA PRO A 10 1.64 -17.23 -5.07
C PRO A 10 1.23 -15.81 -4.67
N SER A 11 -0.02 -15.67 -4.24
CA SER A 11 -0.55 -14.40 -3.74
C SER A 11 0.35 -13.83 -2.65
N LYS A 12 0.45 -12.51 -2.61
CA LYS A 12 1.14 -11.77 -1.56
C LYS A 12 0.25 -11.55 -0.34
N LEU A 13 -1.03 -11.91 -0.43
CA LEU A 13 -2.05 -11.79 0.60
C LEU A 13 -2.26 -13.17 1.23
N CYS A 14 -2.07 -13.25 2.54
CA CYS A 14 -2.10 -14.50 3.29
C CYS A 14 -3.10 -14.37 4.44
N LEU A 15 -4.16 -15.18 4.42
CA LEU A 15 -5.08 -15.29 5.55
C LEU A 15 -4.40 -16.05 6.69
N LEU A 16 -4.34 -15.46 7.89
CA LEU A 16 -3.79 -16.08 9.10
C LEU A 16 -4.89 -16.77 9.93
N ASP A 17 -6.06 -16.11 10.02
CA ASP A 17 -7.30 -16.63 10.59
C ASP A 17 -8.47 -15.93 9.87
N ASN A 18 -9.72 -16.29 10.15
CA ASN A 18 -10.90 -15.79 9.44
C ASN A 18 -11.03 -14.25 9.42
N HIS A 19 -10.48 -13.58 10.42
CA HIS A 19 -10.54 -12.13 10.64
C HIS A 19 -9.17 -11.43 10.57
N VAL A 20 -8.11 -12.14 10.14
CA VAL A 20 -6.73 -11.62 10.09
C VAL A 20 -6.11 -11.92 8.72
N CYS A 21 -5.70 -10.87 8.00
CA CYS A 21 -4.94 -10.98 6.76
C CYS A 21 -3.55 -10.36 6.92
N LEU A 22 -2.55 -10.99 6.30
CA LEU A 22 -1.16 -10.53 6.27
C LEU A 22 -0.71 -10.34 4.82
N ALA A 23 -0.16 -9.17 4.52
CA ALA A 23 0.60 -8.91 3.31
C ALA A 23 2.09 -8.76 3.64
N PHE A 24 2.99 -9.13 2.73
CA PHE A 24 4.43 -9.07 2.99
C PHE A 24 5.23 -8.53 1.80
N ALA A 25 6.36 -7.90 2.11
CA ALA A 25 7.36 -7.47 1.14
C ALA A 25 8.75 -7.98 1.55
N GLY A 26 9.49 -8.54 0.60
CA GLY A 26 10.82 -9.13 0.80
C GLY A 26 10.90 -10.56 0.30
N LEU A 27 11.66 -11.42 0.99
CA LEU A 27 11.93 -12.81 0.59
C LEU A 27 10.69 -13.71 0.71
N ASN A 28 10.24 -14.31 -0.40
CA ASN A 28 9.08 -15.22 -0.43
C ASN A 28 9.25 -16.48 0.42
N ALA A 29 10.47 -17.01 0.52
CA ALA A 29 10.75 -18.20 1.33
C ALA A 29 10.55 -17.91 2.83
N ASP A 30 11.05 -16.77 3.29
CA ASP A 30 10.92 -16.28 4.65
C ASP A 30 9.45 -16.05 5.03
N ALA A 31 8.67 -15.48 4.10
CA ALA A 31 7.26 -15.22 4.31
C ALA A 31 6.45 -16.48 4.57
N ARG A 32 6.71 -17.57 3.84
CA ARG A 32 6.02 -18.86 4.06
C ARG A 32 6.22 -19.34 5.50
N ILE A 33 7.46 -19.36 5.97
CA ILE A 33 7.80 -19.82 7.32
C ILE A 33 7.14 -18.92 8.38
N LEU A 34 7.15 -17.60 8.18
CA LEU A 34 6.57 -16.66 9.14
C LEU A 34 5.04 -16.76 9.19
N VAL A 35 4.38 -16.89 8.03
CA VAL A 35 2.93 -17.09 7.92
C VAL A 35 2.49 -18.39 8.58
N ASP A 36 3.21 -19.49 8.35
CA ASP A 36 2.85 -20.79 8.97
C ASP A 36 3.00 -20.76 10.49
N LYS A 37 4.06 -20.13 11.01
CA LYS A 37 4.21 -19.90 12.45
C LYS A 37 3.06 -19.07 13.02
N ALA A 38 2.67 -17.99 12.33
CA ALA A 38 1.57 -17.14 12.76
C ALA A 38 0.21 -17.86 12.74
N ARG A 39 -0.04 -18.72 11.73
CA ARG A 39 -1.26 -19.55 11.66
C ARG A 39 -1.34 -20.54 12.82
N VAL A 40 -0.25 -21.24 13.11
CA VAL A 40 -0.18 -22.17 14.25
C VAL A 40 -0.44 -21.42 15.55
N GLU A 41 0.16 -20.25 15.74
CA GLU A 41 -0.10 -19.43 16.92
C GLU A 41 -1.57 -19.01 17.03
N ALA A 42 -2.19 -18.56 15.95
CA ALA A 42 -3.58 -18.13 15.95
C ALA A 42 -4.52 -19.26 16.41
N GLN A 43 -4.27 -20.49 15.96
CA GLN A 43 -5.04 -21.67 16.38
C GLN A 43 -4.70 -22.08 17.82
N SER A 44 -3.43 -22.01 18.21
CA SER A 44 -2.97 -22.34 19.57
C SER A 44 -3.58 -21.40 20.61
N HIS A 45 -3.65 -20.10 20.31
CA HIS A 45 -4.32 -19.12 21.16
C HIS A 45 -5.79 -19.49 21.36
N ARG A 46 -6.53 -19.74 20.27
CA ARG A 46 -7.94 -20.15 20.35
C ARG A 46 -8.15 -21.45 21.13
N LEU A 47 -7.22 -22.40 21.04
CA LEU A 47 -7.29 -23.63 21.84
C LEU A 47 -7.04 -23.38 23.34
N THR A 48 -6.19 -22.41 23.67
CA THR A 48 -5.73 -22.18 25.04
C THR A 48 -6.65 -21.24 25.82
N VAL A 49 -7.12 -20.17 25.18
CA VAL A 49 -7.92 -19.13 25.82
C VAL A 49 -9.37 -19.08 25.31
N GLU A 50 -9.76 -20.01 24.43
CA GLU A 50 -11.09 -20.12 23.82
C GLU A 50 -11.56 -18.92 22.97
N ASP A 51 -10.74 -17.86 22.88
CA ASP A 51 -11.01 -16.68 22.07
C ASP A 51 -10.13 -16.58 20.81
N PRO A 52 -10.64 -16.03 19.69
CA PRO A 52 -9.83 -15.67 18.53
C PRO A 52 -8.72 -14.68 18.90
N VAL A 53 -7.59 -14.73 18.20
CA VAL A 53 -6.50 -13.76 18.41
C VAL A 53 -6.95 -12.33 18.15
N THR A 54 -6.49 -11.38 18.95
CA THR A 54 -6.57 -9.97 18.59
C THR A 54 -5.52 -9.64 17.53
N ILE A 55 -5.79 -8.61 16.70
CA ILE A 55 -4.86 -8.18 15.66
C ILE A 55 -3.55 -7.69 16.28
N GLU A 56 -3.62 -7.01 17.43
CA GLU A 56 -2.42 -6.59 18.15
C GLU A 56 -1.60 -7.78 18.69
N TYR A 57 -2.28 -8.78 19.26
CA TYR A 57 -1.60 -9.97 19.80
C TYR A 57 -0.82 -10.72 18.71
N ILE A 58 -1.47 -11.03 17.58
CA ILE A 58 -0.82 -11.77 16.50
C ILE A 58 0.30 -10.93 15.87
N THR A 59 0.15 -9.61 15.82
CA THR A 59 1.21 -8.69 15.38
C THR A 59 2.43 -8.76 16.32
N LYS A 60 2.21 -8.68 17.64
CA LYS A 60 3.27 -8.82 18.65
C LYS A 60 4.00 -10.17 18.52
N TYR A 61 3.24 -11.24 18.29
CA TYR A 61 3.82 -12.56 18.05
C TYR A 61 4.73 -12.58 16.81
N VAL A 62 4.23 -12.10 15.67
CA VAL A 62 4.99 -12.05 14.41
C VAL A 62 6.27 -11.23 14.59
N ALA A 63 6.16 -10.05 15.20
CA ALA A 63 7.29 -9.19 15.52
C ALA A 63 8.29 -9.87 16.46
N GLY A 64 7.80 -10.60 17.47
CA GLY A 64 8.63 -11.40 18.37
C GLY A 64 9.33 -12.58 17.69
N VAL A 65 8.72 -13.21 16.69
CA VAL A 65 9.40 -14.22 15.85
C VAL A 65 10.53 -13.57 15.06
N GLN A 66 10.29 -12.43 14.42
CA GLN A 66 11.32 -11.68 13.69
C GLN A 66 12.48 -11.29 14.63
N GLN A 67 12.16 -10.70 15.79
CA GLN A 67 13.12 -10.27 16.79
C GLN A 67 14.00 -11.41 17.29
N ARG A 68 13.43 -12.59 17.59
CA ARG A 68 14.21 -13.75 18.05
C ARG A 68 15.30 -14.16 17.07
N TYR A 69 15.03 -14.08 15.76
CA TYR A 69 16.01 -14.38 14.71
C TYR A 69 17.08 -13.29 14.55
N THR A 70 16.88 -12.10 15.11
CA THR A 70 17.93 -11.07 15.21
C THR A 70 18.88 -11.30 16.39
N GLN A 71 18.41 -11.96 17.45
CA GLN A 71 19.16 -12.16 18.70
C GLN A 71 19.72 -13.58 18.86
N SER A 72 19.36 -14.50 17.95
CA SER A 72 19.83 -15.89 18.00
C SER A 72 21.07 -16.07 17.13
N GLY A 73 22.12 -16.67 17.70
CA GLY A 73 23.33 -17.04 16.94
C GLY A 73 23.06 -18.17 15.94
N GLY A 74 23.71 -18.13 14.78
CA GLY A 74 23.63 -19.19 13.77
C GLY A 74 22.40 -19.15 12.86
N VAL A 75 21.53 -18.15 13.00
CA VAL A 75 20.41 -17.88 12.09
C VAL A 75 20.49 -16.47 11.55
N ARG A 76 19.96 -16.26 10.34
CA ARG A 76 19.80 -14.90 9.78
C ARG A 76 18.42 -14.33 10.12
N PRO A 77 18.28 -13.01 10.28
CA PRO A 77 16.99 -12.36 10.38
C PRO A 77 16.07 -12.66 9.18
N PHE A 78 14.77 -12.60 9.43
CA PHE A 78 13.75 -12.63 8.38
C PHE A 78 13.88 -11.39 7.48
N GLY A 79 14.10 -11.59 6.19
CA GLY A 79 14.25 -10.52 5.20
C GLY A 79 12.91 -10.01 4.67
N ILE A 80 11.93 -9.79 5.56
CA ILE A 80 10.59 -9.34 5.20
C ILE A 80 10.03 -8.31 6.19
N SER A 81 9.30 -7.34 5.66
CA SER A 81 8.36 -6.52 6.41
C SER A 81 6.94 -7.02 6.13
N THR A 82 6.04 -6.87 7.09
CA THR A 82 4.65 -7.32 6.94
C THR A 82 3.67 -6.19 7.25
N LEU A 83 2.51 -6.23 6.61
CA LEU A 83 1.32 -5.48 7.01
C LEU A 83 0.29 -6.49 7.47
N ILE A 84 -0.25 -6.30 8.67
CA ILE A 84 -1.26 -7.17 9.28
C ILE A 84 -2.52 -6.34 9.46
N VAL A 85 -3.61 -6.80 8.86
CA VAL A 85 -4.90 -6.12 8.86
C VAL A 85 -5.99 -7.04 9.36
N GLY A 86 -7.00 -6.46 10.01
CA GLY A 86 -8.16 -7.21 10.44
C GLY A 86 -9.08 -6.43 11.35
N PHE A 87 -10.02 -7.17 11.94
CA PHE A 87 -10.97 -6.67 12.94
C PHE A 87 -10.92 -7.60 14.14
N ASP A 88 -10.80 -7.04 15.34
CA ASP A 88 -10.90 -7.83 16.57
C ASP A 88 -12.30 -8.43 16.71
N HIS A 89 -12.42 -9.57 17.40
CA HIS A 89 -13.70 -10.25 17.56
C HIS A 89 -14.74 -9.33 18.23
N GLY A 90 -15.88 -9.12 17.57
CA GLY A 90 -16.95 -8.24 18.06
C GLY A 90 -16.71 -6.74 17.85
N ASP A 91 -15.52 -6.32 17.38
CA ASP A 91 -15.20 -4.92 17.11
C ASP A 91 -15.54 -4.54 15.64
N LYS A 92 -15.83 -3.26 15.44
CA LYS A 92 -16.03 -2.63 14.13
C LYS A 92 -14.83 -1.75 13.73
N VAL A 93 -13.89 -1.53 14.63
CA VAL A 93 -12.70 -0.71 14.38
C VAL A 93 -11.68 -1.51 13.56
N PRO A 94 -11.30 -1.06 12.36
CA PRO A 94 -10.25 -1.69 11.58
C PRO A 94 -8.90 -1.49 12.27
N ARG A 95 -8.06 -2.53 12.24
CA ARG A 95 -6.69 -2.49 12.74
C ARG A 95 -5.73 -2.73 11.58
N LEU A 96 -4.69 -1.90 11.49
CA LEU A 96 -3.57 -2.06 10.57
C LEU A 96 -2.27 -1.90 11.35
N TYR A 97 -1.43 -2.92 11.30
CA TYR A 97 -0.10 -2.92 11.87
C TYR A 97 0.96 -3.20 10.81
N GLN A 98 2.15 -2.68 11.03
CA GLN A 98 3.35 -3.03 10.29
C GLN A 98 4.31 -3.76 11.22
N THR A 99 5.01 -4.78 10.71
CA THR A 99 6.19 -5.33 11.37
C THR A 99 7.42 -5.21 10.46
N GLU A 100 8.58 -5.00 11.07
CA GLU A 100 9.87 -4.88 10.39
C GLU A 100 10.80 -6.06 10.70
N PRO A 101 11.82 -6.35 9.86
CA PRO A 101 12.84 -7.37 10.12
C PRO A 101 13.51 -7.27 11.50
N SER A 102 13.57 -6.06 12.08
CA SER A 102 14.11 -5.81 13.42
C SER A 102 13.21 -6.34 14.55
N GLY A 103 11.97 -6.71 14.25
CA GLY A 103 10.95 -7.09 15.22
C GLY A 103 10.25 -5.91 15.90
N ILE A 104 10.42 -4.69 15.39
CA ILE A 104 9.59 -3.55 15.76
C ILE A 104 8.23 -3.67 15.04
N TYR A 105 7.15 -3.34 15.75
CA TYR A 105 5.83 -3.20 15.16
C TYR A 105 5.21 -1.84 15.50
N SER A 106 4.34 -1.35 14.63
CA SER A 106 3.66 -0.05 14.78
C SER A 106 2.27 -0.08 14.15
N ALA A 107 1.34 0.69 14.72
CA ALA A 107 -0.02 0.84 14.21
C ALA A 107 -0.10 1.99 13.20
N TRP A 108 -0.90 1.83 12.15
CA TRP A 108 -1.05 2.81 11.07
C TRP A 108 -2.51 3.00 10.68
N LYS A 109 -2.87 4.20 10.21
CA LYS A 109 -4.15 4.44 9.53
C LYS A 109 -4.12 3.96 8.08
N ALA A 110 -3.03 4.29 7.38
CA ALA A 110 -2.69 3.78 6.07
C ALA A 110 -1.16 3.66 5.98
N ASN A 111 -0.67 2.65 5.25
CA ASN A 111 0.77 2.44 5.12
C ASN A 111 1.12 1.66 3.85
N ALA A 112 2.38 1.73 3.45
CA ALA A 112 2.94 0.99 2.34
C ALA A 112 4.32 0.43 2.71
N ILE A 113 4.60 -0.79 2.24
CA ILE A 113 5.89 -1.48 2.38
C ILE A 113 6.39 -1.94 1.00
N GLY A 114 7.66 -2.34 0.92
CA GLY A 114 8.27 -2.81 -0.32
C GLY A 114 8.88 -1.70 -1.18
N ARG A 115 8.97 -1.95 -2.49
CA ARG A 115 9.69 -1.07 -3.43
C ARG A 115 9.03 0.31 -3.50
N SER A 116 9.83 1.36 -3.35
CA SER A 116 9.38 2.76 -3.42
C SER A 116 8.26 3.11 -2.44
N SER A 117 8.21 2.43 -1.27
CA SER A 117 7.18 2.65 -0.25
C SER A 117 7.10 4.09 0.26
N LYS A 118 8.22 4.83 0.25
CA LYS A 118 8.26 6.25 0.62
C LYS A 118 7.35 7.11 -0.28
N THR A 119 7.43 6.93 -1.59
CA THR A 119 6.60 7.66 -2.56
C THR A 119 5.11 7.36 -2.35
N VAL A 120 4.77 6.08 -2.13
CA VAL A 120 3.39 5.66 -1.88
C VAL A 120 2.87 6.22 -0.55
N ARG A 121 3.71 6.26 0.48
CA ARG A 121 3.34 6.83 1.79
C ARG A 121 3.09 8.34 1.71
N GLU A 122 3.96 9.07 1.02
CA GLU A 122 3.75 10.51 0.76
C GLU A 122 2.45 10.79 -0.01
N PHE A 123 2.06 9.89 -0.92
CA PHE A 123 0.76 9.97 -1.59
C PHE A 123 -0.39 9.69 -0.62
N LEU A 124 -0.31 8.64 0.18
CA LEU A 124 -1.32 8.29 1.19
C LEU A 124 -1.51 9.41 2.22
N GLU A 125 -0.43 10.02 2.72
CA GLU A 125 -0.46 11.14 3.68
C GLU A 125 -1.26 12.35 3.17
N ARG A 126 -1.28 12.57 1.84
CA ARG A 126 -2.00 13.70 1.23
C ARG A 126 -3.47 13.40 0.92
N HIS A 127 -3.82 12.14 0.72
CA HIS A 127 -5.13 11.76 0.17
C HIS A 127 -5.99 10.92 1.12
N HIS A 128 -5.40 10.31 2.15
CA HIS A 128 -6.13 9.59 3.18
C HIS A 128 -7.02 10.55 3.98
N LYS A 129 -8.26 10.12 4.21
CA LYS A 129 -9.22 10.78 5.10
C LYS A 129 -9.71 9.76 6.12
N ASP A 130 -10.06 10.24 7.30
CA ASP A 130 -10.75 9.37 8.27
C ASP A 130 -12.16 9.02 7.74
N ASP A 131 -12.69 7.87 8.16
CA ASP A 131 -14.04 7.39 7.83
C ASP A 131 -14.38 7.28 6.34
N MET A 132 -13.40 6.90 5.51
CA MET A 132 -13.63 6.59 4.09
C MET A 132 -14.56 5.39 3.92
N ASP A 133 -15.49 5.47 2.98
CA ASP A 133 -16.34 4.34 2.62
C ASP A 133 -15.56 3.26 1.86
N ARG A 134 -16.21 2.12 1.60
CA ARG A 134 -15.61 0.99 0.89
C ARG A 134 -15.06 1.41 -0.48
N GLU A 135 -15.82 2.19 -1.23
CA GLU A 135 -15.52 2.55 -2.61
C GLU A 135 -14.33 3.50 -2.69
N ALA A 136 -14.34 4.56 -1.88
CA ALA A 136 -13.26 5.52 -1.76
C ALA A 136 -11.97 4.84 -1.25
N THR A 137 -12.09 3.88 -0.32
CA THR A 137 -10.93 3.12 0.18
C THR A 137 -10.30 2.26 -0.92
N ILE A 138 -11.11 1.55 -1.71
CA ILE A 138 -10.63 0.77 -2.86
C ILE A 138 -9.95 1.69 -3.88
N GLN A 139 -10.60 2.79 -4.27
CA GLN A 139 -10.05 3.75 -5.22
C GLN A 139 -8.72 4.34 -4.72
N LEU A 140 -8.63 4.74 -3.44
CA LEU A 140 -7.39 5.26 -2.86
C LEU A 140 -6.29 4.21 -2.85
N THR A 141 -6.61 2.96 -2.52
CA THR A 141 -5.63 1.86 -2.52
C THR A 141 -5.05 1.64 -3.92
N ILE A 142 -5.92 1.60 -4.95
CA ILE A 142 -5.50 1.43 -6.34
C ILE A 142 -4.71 2.66 -6.83
N LYS A 143 -5.17 3.88 -6.55
CA LYS A 143 -4.44 5.13 -6.85
C LYS A 143 -3.03 5.10 -6.26
N SER A 144 -2.89 4.66 -5.01
CA SER A 144 -1.62 4.57 -4.30
C SER A 144 -0.67 3.55 -4.92
N LEU A 145 -1.17 2.39 -5.35
CA LEU A 145 -0.36 1.38 -6.04
C LEU A 145 0.09 1.85 -7.45
N LEU A 146 -0.75 2.61 -8.15
CA LEU A 146 -0.44 3.16 -9.47
C LEU A 146 0.62 4.27 -9.44
N GLU A 147 1.03 4.78 -8.27
CA GLU A 147 2.17 5.70 -8.17
C GLU A 147 3.51 5.01 -8.48
N VAL A 148 3.57 3.67 -8.37
CA VAL A 148 4.80 2.89 -8.58
C VAL A 148 4.65 1.79 -9.63
N VAL A 149 3.43 1.28 -9.86
CA VAL A 149 3.17 0.26 -10.87
C VAL A 149 2.97 0.93 -12.23
N GLN A 150 3.96 0.75 -13.12
CA GLN A 150 4.01 1.44 -14.41
C GLN A 150 2.98 0.94 -15.45
N THR A 151 2.40 -0.25 -15.30
CA THR A 151 1.46 -0.80 -16.29
C THR A 151 0.51 -1.87 -15.72
N GLY A 152 -0.80 -1.57 -15.79
CA GLY A 152 -1.90 -2.54 -15.86
C GLY A 152 -2.35 -3.19 -14.55
N ALA A 153 -3.67 -3.43 -14.47
CA ALA A 153 -4.35 -4.10 -13.36
C ALA A 153 -3.84 -5.53 -13.06
N LYS A 154 -3.14 -6.17 -14.01
CA LYS A 154 -2.69 -7.57 -13.90
C LYS A 154 -1.69 -7.84 -12.77
N ASN A 155 -1.01 -6.80 -12.29
CA ASN A 155 -0.04 -6.90 -11.20
C ASN A 155 -0.62 -6.44 -9.85
N ILE A 156 -1.92 -6.15 -9.80
CA ILE A 156 -2.61 -5.64 -8.62
C ILE A 156 -3.56 -6.74 -8.13
N GLU A 157 -3.47 -7.04 -6.84
CA GLU A 157 -4.39 -7.92 -6.14
C GLU A 157 -4.92 -7.13 -4.94
N ILE A 158 -6.24 -7.13 -4.75
CA ILE A 158 -6.91 -6.40 -3.67
C ILE A 158 -7.72 -7.38 -2.84
N ALA A 159 -7.45 -7.42 -1.54
CA ALA A 159 -8.32 -8.06 -0.56
C ALA A 159 -9.04 -6.99 0.25
N ILE A 160 -10.30 -7.26 0.54
CA ILE A 160 -11.18 -6.39 1.32
C ILE A 160 -11.57 -7.14 2.58
N MET A 161 -11.39 -6.48 3.72
CA MET A 161 -11.86 -6.95 5.02
C MET A 161 -12.93 -6.01 5.55
N ALA A 162 -13.96 -6.59 6.17
CA ALA A 162 -15.05 -5.85 6.78
C ALA A 162 -15.45 -6.55 8.10
N PRO A 163 -15.98 -5.81 9.08
CA PRO A 163 -16.29 -6.38 10.40
C PRO A 163 -17.35 -7.48 10.28
N GLY A 164 -17.06 -8.64 10.87
CA GLY A 164 -17.94 -9.81 10.85
C GLY A 164 -18.08 -10.51 9.49
N LYS A 165 -17.29 -10.13 8.47
CA LYS A 165 -17.31 -10.74 7.14
C LYS A 165 -15.99 -11.45 6.86
N THR A 166 -16.05 -12.52 6.06
CA THR A 166 -14.87 -13.17 5.51
C THR A 166 -14.17 -12.25 4.52
N MET A 167 -12.85 -12.38 4.40
CA MET A 167 -12.05 -11.66 3.41
C MET A 167 -12.60 -11.90 1.99
N GLU A 168 -12.78 -10.82 1.25
CA GLU A 168 -13.21 -10.82 -0.15
C GLU A 168 -12.02 -10.46 -1.05
N LEU A 169 -11.74 -11.26 -2.09
CA LEU A 169 -10.78 -10.89 -3.12
C LEU A 169 -11.51 -10.19 -4.26
N LEU A 170 -11.05 -9.00 -4.63
CA LEU A 170 -11.65 -8.22 -5.70
C LEU A 170 -11.31 -8.87 -7.06
N PRO A 171 -12.30 -9.19 -7.91
CA PRO A 171 -12.05 -9.80 -9.21
C PRO A 171 -11.22 -8.89 -10.12
N SER A 172 -10.36 -9.49 -10.95
CA SER A 172 -9.48 -8.75 -11.87
C SER A 172 -10.24 -7.81 -12.80
N GLU A 173 -11.45 -8.18 -13.23
CA GLU A 173 -12.32 -7.36 -14.08
C GLU A 173 -12.73 -6.05 -13.39
N GLN A 174 -13.02 -6.10 -12.09
CA GLN A 174 -13.37 -4.91 -11.31
C GLN A 174 -12.13 -4.05 -11.11
N ILE A 175 -10.96 -4.64 -10.81
CA ILE A 175 -9.69 -3.92 -10.71
C ILE A 175 -9.37 -3.21 -12.04
N GLU A 176 -9.59 -3.86 -13.18
CA GLU A 176 -9.41 -3.23 -14.50
C GLU A 176 -10.35 -2.05 -14.72
N ALA A 177 -11.61 -2.14 -14.28
CA ALA A 177 -12.56 -1.03 -14.36
C ALA A 177 -12.10 0.17 -13.52
N TYR A 178 -11.64 -0.06 -12.28
CA TYR A 178 -11.08 0.98 -11.42
C TYR A 178 -9.83 1.63 -12.02
N VAL A 179 -8.90 0.83 -12.56
CA VAL A 179 -7.68 1.36 -13.17
C VAL A 179 -8.02 2.25 -14.36
N LYS A 180 -8.96 1.84 -15.22
CA LYS A 180 -9.41 2.65 -16.36
C LYS A 180 -10.03 3.98 -15.92
N SER A 181 -10.90 3.97 -14.91
CA SER A 181 -11.52 5.20 -14.41
C SER A 181 -10.48 6.15 -13.81
N ILE A 182 -9.53 5.62 -13.03
CA ILE A 182 -8.44 6.40 -12.41
C ILE A 182 -7.50 7.00 -13.46
N GLU A 183 -7.16 6.24 -14.50
CA GLU A 183 -6.32 6.73 -15.59
C GLU A 183 -7.02 7.85 -16.38
N ALA A 184 -8.32 7.73 -16.64
CA ALA A 184 -9.11 8.77 -17.27
C ALA A 184 -9.15 10.06 -16.42
N GLU A 185 -9.41 9.94 -15.11
CA GLU A 185 -9.36 11.07 -14.17
C GLU A 185 -7.99 11.77 -14.18
N LYS A 186 -6.89 10.99 -14.12
CA LYS A 186 -5.53 11.55 -14.17
C LYS A 186 -5.24 12.29 -15.48
N GLN A 187 -5.74 11.78 -16.62
CA GLN A 187 -5.59 12.44 -17.92
C GLN A 187 -6.38 13.76 -17.98
N GLU A 188 -7.60 13.78 -17.46
CA GLU A 188 -8.41 15.00 -17.37
C GLU A 188 -7.78 16.06 -16.45
N GLU A 189 -7.27 15.66 -15.29
CA GLU A 189 -6.55 16.57 -14.39
C GLU A 189 -5.28 17.13 -15.03
N ALA A 190 -4.54 16.31 -15.78
CA ALA A 190 -3.36 16.74 -16.52
C ALA A 190 -3.74 17.71 -17.66
N ALA A 191 -4.86 17.49 -18.35
CA ALA A 191 -5.38 18.40 -19.37
C ALA A 191 -5.79 19.75 -18.76
N LYS A 192 -6.52 19.75 -17.64
CA LYS A 192 -6.92 20.97 -16.90
C LYS A 192 -5.72 21.78 -16.40
N LYS A 193 -4.66 21.12 -15.93
CA LYS A 193 -3.39 21.77 -15.53
C LYS A 193 -2.64 22.37 -16.71
N LYS A 194 -2.75 21.81 -17.92
CA LYS A 194 -2.16 22.37 -19.14
C LYS A 194 -2.92 23.59 -19.66
N THR A 195 -4.25 23.63 -19.55
CA THR A 195 -5.08 24.76 -20.00
C THR A 195 -5.08 25.94 -19.02
N GLY A 196 -4.78 25.73 -17.73
CA GLY A 196 -4.70 26.79 -16.72
C GLY A 196 -3.37 27.57 -16.67
N ARG A 197 -2.37 27.20 -17.47
CA ARG A 197 -1.07 27.90 -17.54
C ARG A 197 -1.11 28.92 -18.67
N THR A 198 -1.72 30.08 -18.43
CA THR A 198 -1.66 31.22 -19.36
C THR A 198 -0.19 31.58 -19.63
N PRO A 199 0.26 31.68 -20.89
CA PRO A 199 1.57 32.27 -21.17
C PRO A 199 1.51 33.73 -20.73
N GLY A 200 2.36 34.12 -19.79
CA GLY A 200 2.53 35.54 -19.47
C GLY A 200 2.90 36.28 -20.75
N THR A 201 2.00 37.18 -21.19
CA THR A 201 2.27 38.15 -22.25
C THR A 201 3.34 39.11 -21.75
N GLY A 202 4.60 38.72 -21.92
CA GLY A 202 5.74 39.62 -21.86
C GLY A 202 5.83 40.39 -23.17
N THR A 203 4.95 41.38 -23.37
CA THR A 203 5.10 42.35 -24.46
C THR A 203 6.14 43.37 -24.01
N ALA A 204 7.42 43.08 -24.28
CA ALA A 204 8.45 44.11 -24.25
C ALA A 204 8.25 45.02 -25.49
N ALA A 205 7.55 46.13 -25.30
CA ALA A 205 7.41 47.16 -26.31
C ALA A 205 8.79 47.76 -26.62
N ILE A 206 9.25 47.55 -27.85
CA ILE A 206 10.38 48.28 -28.44
C ILE A 206 9.92 49.73 -28.61
N LEU A 207 10.44 50.63 -27.77
CA LEU A 207 10.33 52.08 -27.95
C LEU A 207 11.45 52.53 -28.89
N THR A 208 11.12 52.69 -30.17
CA THR A 208 11.92 53.49 -31.10
C THR A 208 11.73 54.98 -30.79
N ARG A 209 12.82 55.67 -30.44
CA ARG A 209 12.88 57.14 -30.51
C ARG A 209 13.91 57.52 -31.56
N GLY A 210 13.41 58.03 -32.68
CA GLY A 210 14.22 58.62 -33.74
C GLY A 210 14.73 60.02 -33.36
N GLY A 211 16.01 60.23 -33.68
CA GLY A 211 16.64 61.44 -34.24
C GLY A 211 16.24 62.84 -33.79
N GLY A 212 17.23 63.62 -33.37
CA GLY A 212 17.19 65.09 -33.30
C GLY A 212 18.51 65.68 -32.77
N GLU A 213 19.19 66.46 -33.62
CA GLU A 213 20.54 67.05 -33.56
C GLU A 213 20.81 68.10 -32.45
N GLY A 214 22.11 68.42 -32.26
CA GLY A 214 22.64 69.66 -31.63
C GLY A 214 23.82 69.39 -30.68
N ALA A 215 25.10 69.50 -31.09
CA ALA A 215 25.93 70.71 -31.23
C ALA A 215 26.64 71.16 -29.92
N GLU A 216 27.98 71.24 -29.99
CA GLU A 216 28.97 72.01 -29.18
C GLU A 216 29.00 71.70 -27.66
N SER A 217 30.14 71.53 -26.98
CA SER A 217 31.54 71.99 -27.11
C SER A 217 32.45 71.10 -26.26
#